data_AF-A0A7C6SIN6-F1
#
_entry.id   AF-A0A7C6SIN6-F1
#
_cell.length_a   1.000
_cell.length_b   1.000
_cell.length_c   1.000
_cell.angle_alpha   90.00
_cell.angle_beta   90.00
_cell.angle_gamma   90.00
#
_symmetry.space_group_name_H-M   'P 1'
#
loop_
_entity.id
_entity.type
_entity.pdbx_description
1 polymer ?
#
loop_
_entity_poly.entity_id
_entity_poly.type
_entity_poly.pdbx_seq_one_letter_code
_entity_poly.pdbx_strand_id
1 'polypeptide(L)' 'MQWHSMTIEETVKQLNTSLSRGLASEEVLKRQKTYGLNRLEVKKGK' A
#
# COMPACT_ATOMS: atom_id res chain seq x y z
N MET A 1 3.96 3.22 -13.27
CA MET A 1 4.96 2.25 -12.78
C MET A 1 4.64 0.89 -13.38
N GLN A 2 5.64 0.22 -13.98
CA GLN A 2 5.47 -1.10 -14.58
C GLN A 2 5.77 -2.19 -13.54
N TRP A 3 4.89 -2.31 -12.54
CA TRP A 3 5.09 -3.25 -11.42
C TRP A 3 5.27 -4.70 -11.86
N HIS A 4 4.60 -5.09 -12.95
CA HIS A 4 4.63 -6.46 -13.48
C HIS A 4 5.98 -6.87 -14.08
N SER A 5 6.86 -5.92 -14.38
CA SER A 5 8.20 -6.19 -14.93
C SER A 5 9.31 -6.02 -13.90
N MET A 6 8.99 -5.62 -12.67
CA MET A 6 9.96 -5.47 -11.59
C MET A 6 10.25 -6.81 -10.93
N THR A 7 11.50 -7.02 -10.51
CA THR A 7 11.82 -8.17 -9.67
C THR A 7 11.18 -8.03 -8.29
N ILE A 8 11.12 -9.15 -7.56
CA ILE A 8 10.59 -9.18 -6.19
C ILE A 8 11.40 -8.23 -5.30
N GLU A 9 12.73 -8.27 -5.39
CA GLU A 9 13.64 -7.48 -4.55
C GLU A 9 13.45 -5.97 -4.77
N GLU A 10 13.34 -5.55 -6.04
CA GLU A 10 13.08 -4.16 -6.39
C GLU A 10 11.72 -3.70 -5.88
N THR A 11 10.69 -4.55 -6.02
CA THR A 11 9.33 -4.25 -5.55
C THR A 11 9.29 -4.09 -4.04
N VAL A 12 9.96 -4.97 -3.30
CA VAL A 12 10.03 -4.94 -1.83
C VAL A 12 10.76 -3.69 -1.35
N LYS A 13 11.88 -3.34 -2.02
CA LYS A 13 12.62 -2.11 -1.75
C LYS A 13 11.78 -0.87 -2.03
N GLN A 14 11.06 -0.84 -3.15
CA GLN A 14 10.22 0.29 -3.54
C GLN A 14 9.02 0.47 -2.61
N LEU A 15 8.42 -0.63 -2.13
CA LEU A 15 7.30 -0.61 -1.18
C LEU A 15 7.74 -0.43 0.28
N ASN A 16 9.06 -0.47 0.52
CA ASN A 16 9.69 -0.41 1.84
C ASN A 16 9.04 -1.39 2.83
N THR A 17 8.95 -2.65 2.42
CA THR A 17 8.29 -3.72 3.20
C THR A 17 9.20 -4.93 3.35
N SER A 18 8.79 -5.91 4.14
CA SER A 18 9.48 -7.19 4.30
C SER A 18 8.66 -8.32 3.68
N LEU A 19 9.31 -9.23 2.96
CA LEU A 19 8.64 -10.42 2.42
C LEU A 19 8.13 -11.38 3.49
N SER A 20 8.82 -11.47 4.63
CA SER A 20 8.47 -12.42 5.69
C SER A 20 7.56 -11.84 6.76
N ARG A 21 7.68 -10.54 7.03
CA ARG A 21 6.97 -9.86 8.13
C ARG A 21 5.97 -8.81 7.67
N GLY A 22 5.96 -8.45 6.39
CA GLY A 22 5.12 -7.38 5.85
C GLY A 22 5.52 -5.99 6.34
N LEU A 23 4.53 -5.11 6.50
CA LEU A 23 4.70 -3.76 7.04
C LEU A 23 4.46 -3.74 8.55
N ALA A 24 5.18 -2.85 9.25
CA ALA A 24 4.91 -2.56 10.65
C ALA A 24 3.57 -1.84 10.82
N SER A 25 2.85 -2.13 11.90
CA SER A 25 1.52 -1.53 12.18
C SER A 25 1.54 -0.01 12.22
N GLU A 26 2.63 0.58 12.74
CA GLU A 26 2.85 2.04 12.77
C GLU A 26 2.89 2.67 11.37
N GLU A 27 3.56 2.00 10.42
CA GLU A 27 3.69 2.44 9.04
C GLU A 27 2.36 2.27 8.29
N VAL A 28 1.61 1.19 8.59
CA VAL A 28 0.25 1.00 8.08
C VAL A 28 -0.66 2.15 8.50
N LEU A 29 -0.66 2.52 9.80
CA LEU A 29 -1.46 3.63 10.31
C LEU A 29 -1.04 4.97 9.70
N LYS A 30 0.27 5.20 9.51
CA LYS A 30 0.78 6.40 8.84
C LYS A 30 0.27 6.49 7.40
N ARG A 31 0.39 5.40 6.62
CA ARG A 31 -0.10 5.34 5.23
C ARG A 31 -1.61 5.52 5.16
N GLN A 32 -2.37 4.90 6.05
CA GLN A 32 -3.83 5.06 6.09
C GLN A 32 -4.26 6.50 6.38
N LYS A 33 -3.52 7.23 7.24
CA LYS A 33 -3.75 8.66 7.48
C LYS A 33 -3.40 9.53 6.26
N THR A 34 -2.36 9.16 5.50
CA THR A 34 -1.92 9.91 4.31
C THR A 34 -2.81 9.67 3.09
N TYR A 35 -3.18 8.42 2.81
CA TYR A 35 -3.89 8.03 1.59
C TYR A 35 -5.39 7.80 1.78
N GLY A 36 -5.85 7.72 3.03
CA GLY A 36 -7.23 7.41 3.36
C GLY A 36 -7.54 5.92 3.32
N LEU A 37 -8.84 5.61 3.37
CA LEU A 37 -9.33 4.24 3.38
C LEU A 37 -9.41 3.69 1.96
N ASN A 38 -8.95 2.45 1.76
CA ASN A 38 -9.06 1.76 0.48
C ASN A 38 -10.50 1.25 0.26
N ARG A 39 -11.44 2.18 0.11
CA ARG A 39 -12.84 1.91 -0.21
C ARG A 39 -13.34 2.98 -1.18
N LEU A 40 -14.20 2.58 -2.10
CA LEU A 40 -14.90 3.53 -2.94
C LEU A 40 -15.93 4.27 -2.11
N GLU A 41 -15.93 5.60 -2.16
CA GLU A 41 -16.97 6.38 -1.53
C GLU A 41 -18.26 6.20 -2.33
N VAL A 42 -19.28 5.65 -1.69
CA VAL A 42 -20.61 5.57 -2.27
C VAL A 42 -21.13 7.00 -2.37
N LYS A 43 -21.31 7.51 -3.59
CA LYS A 43 -22.13 8.71 -3.79
C LYS A 43 -23.53 8.36 -3.30
N LYS A 44 -24.04 9.09 -2.30
CA LYS A 44 -25.47 9.03 -1.94
C LYS A 44 -26.26 9.33 -3.22
N GLY A 45 -26.88 8.28 -3.78
CA GLY A 45 -27.83 8.44 -4.88
C GLY A 45 -29.02 9.28 -4.42
N LYS A 46 -29.61 10.02 -5.36
CA LYS A 46 -30.96 10.57 -5.24
C LYS A 46 -31.98 9.44 -5.07
#